data_AF-A0A9P7MLT9-F1
#
_entry.id   AF-A0A9P7MLT9-F1
#
_cell.length_a   1.000
_cell.length_b   1.000
_cell.length_c   1.000
_cell.angle_alpha   90.00
_cell.angle_beta   90.00
_cell.angle_gamma   90.00
#
_symmetry.space_group_name_H-M   'P 1'
#
loop_
_entity.id
_entity.type
_entity.pdbx_description
1 polymer ?
#
loop_
_entity_poly.entity_id
_entity_poly.type
_entity_poly.pdbx_seq_one_letter_code
_entity_poly.pdbx_strand_id
1 'polypeptide(L)' 'MEVYQSANFVAEKDGELEFGFTKIIIRGPNQDFYYAISEERVRRPITIDLEKLNKIPIDTDTIWPRYSARFLRAPSP' A
#
# COMPACT_ATOMS: atom_id res chain seq x y z
N MET A 1 -9.80 10.28 2.49
CA MET A 1 -8.88 9.14 2.28
C MET A 1 -7.52 9.70 1.90
N GLU A 2 -6.45 8.97 2.17
CA GLU A 2 -5.10 9.36 1.77
C GLU A 2 -4.28 8.14 1.36
N VAL A 3 -3.23 8.35 0.56
CA VAL A 3 -2.24 7.30 0.30
C VAL A 3 -1.37 7.14 1.53
N TYR A 4 -1.51 6.00 2.19
CA TYR A 4 -0.69 5.62 3.33
C TYR A 4 0.68 5.10 2.88
N GLN A 5 0.68 4.24 1.85
CA GLN A 5 1.90 3.70 1.27
C GLN A 5 1.70 3.38 -0.21
N SER A 6 2.75 3.52 -1.02
CA SER A 6 2.73 3.12 -2.42
C SER A 6 4.05 2.48 -2.84
N ALA A 7 3.98 1.58 -3.83
CA ALA A 7 5.13 0.95 -4.44
C ALA A 7 4.88 0.77 -5.94
N ASN A 8 5.79 1.33 -6.76
CA ASN A 8 5.78 1.09 -8.20
C ASN A 8 6.36 -0.29 -8.47
N PHE A 9 5.66 -1.07 -9.29
CA PHE A 9 6.13 -2.34 -9.80
C PHE A 9 6.63 -2.15 -11.23
N VAL A 10 7.79 -2.73 -11.52
CA VAL A 10 8.37 -2.79 -12.86
C VAL A 10 8.37 -4.24 -13.31
N ALA A 11 8.10 -4.47 -14.59
CA ALA A 11 8.10 -5.78 -15.21
C ALA A 11 9.13 -5.79 -16.34
N GLU A 12 9.78 -6.93 -16.55
CA GLU A 12 10.67 -7.10 -17.70
C GLU A 12 9.84 -7.43 -18.95
N LYS A 13 10.13 -6.75 -20.05
CA LYS A 13 9.55 -6.98 -21.36
C LYS A 13 10.63 -6.77 -22.41
N ASP A 14 10.85 -7.80 -23.22
CA ASP A 14 11.87 -7.80 -24.29
C ASP A 14 13.28 -7.43 -23.79
N GLY A 15 13.62 -7.80 -22.55
CA GLY A 15 14.92 -7.51 -21.92
C GLY A 15 15.04 -6.11 -21.32
N GLU A 16 13.98 -5.29 -21.37
CA GLU A 16 13.92 -3.97 -20.75
C GLU A 16 12.96 -3.95 -19.56
N LEU A 17 13.26 -3.12 -18.54
CA LEU A 17 12.38 -2.91 -17.41
C LEU A 17 11.36 -1.81 -17.75
N GLU A 18 10.11 -2.20 -17.93
CA GLU A 18 8.99 -1.29 -18.12
C GLU A 18 8.21 -1.09 -16.81
N PHE A 19 7.56 0.07 -16.68
CA PHE A 19 6.61 0.27 -15.59
C PHE A 19 5.38 -0.61 -15.83
N GLY A 20 5.00 -1.40 -14.83
CA GLY A 20 3.78 -2.21 -14.87
C GLY A 20 2.61 -1.49 -14.23
N PHE A 21 2.66 -1.31 -12.91
CA PHE A 21 1.57 -0.75 -12.13
C PHE A 21 2.06 -0.25 -10.77
N THR A 22 1.22 0.48 -10.06
CA THR A 22 1.47 0.90 -8.69
C THR A 22 0.55 0.16 -7.72
N LYS A 23 1.13 -0.44 -6.68
CA LYS A 23 0.38 -0.92 -5.50
C LYS A 23 0.18 0.24 -4.54
N ILE A 24 -1.04 0.44 -4.05
CA ILE A 24 -1.40 1.56 -3.17
C ILE A 24 -2.14 1.00 -1.95
N ILE A 25 -1.68 1.39 -0.76
CA ILE A 25 -2.42 1.25 0.49
C ILE A 25 -3.06 2.60 0.79
N ILE A 26 -4.38 2.60 0.89
CA ILE A 26 -5.19 3.79 1.16
C ILE A 26 -5.68 3.71 2.60
N ARG A 27 -5.51 4.80 3.36
CA ARG A 27 -6.10 4.93 4.69
C ARG A 27 -7.41 5.71 4.61
N GLY A 28 -8.47 5.08 5.12
CA GLY A 28 -9.79 5.65 5.29
C GLY A 28 -9.88 6.61 6.47
N PRO A 29 -10.95 7.42 6.54
CA PRO A 29 -11.16 8.35 7.67
C PRO A 29 -11.28 7.62 9.02
N ASN A 30 -11.77 6.37 9.03
CA ASN A 30 -11.97 5.58 10.25
C ASN A 30 -10.78 4.65 10.58
N GLN A 31 -9.58 4.94 10.05
CA GLN A 31 -8.40 4.04 10.13
C GLN A 31 -8.57 2.69 9.41
N ASP A 32 -9.63 2.50 8.63
CA ASP A 32 -9.75 1.35 7.72
C ASP A 32 -8.68 1.43 6.63
N PHE A 33 -8.20 0.27 6.18
CA PHE A 33 -7.22 0.19 5.11
C PHE A 33 -7.81 -0.46 3.87
N TYR A 34 -7.41 0.04 2.70
CA TYR A 34 -7.79 -0.50 1.41
C TYR A 34 -6.56 -0.73 0.55
N TYR A 35 -6.57 -1.83 -0.20
CA TYR A 35 -5.62 -2.11 -1.26
C TYR A 35 -6.20 -1.67 -2.59
N ALA A 36 -5.39 -1.02 -3.41
CA ALA A 36 -5.72 -0.69 -4.78
C ALA A 36 -4.50 -0.87 -5.70
N ILE A 37 -4.78 -1.09 -6.97
CA ILE A 37 -3.79 -1.07 -8.05
C ILE A 37 -4.12 0.12 -8.95
N SER A 38 -3.09 0.86 -9.36
CA SER A 38 -3.19 1.88 -10.40
C SER A 38 -2.29 1.53 -11.57
N GLU A 39 -2.79 1.73 -12.80
CA GLU A 39 -2.01 1.69 -14.03
C GLU A 39 -1.19 2.98 -14.23
N GLU A 40 -1.40 3.99 -13.37
CA GLU A 40 -0.59 5.19 -13.36
C GLU A 40 0.59 5.04 -12.41
N ARG A 41 1.73 5.59 -12.83
CA ARG A 41 2.93 5.66 -11.99
C ARG A 41 2.75 6.72 -10.91
N VAL A 42 2.70 6.30 -9.65
CA VAL A 42 2.69 7.25 -8.53
C VAL A 42 4.07 7.88 -8.39
N ARG A 43 4.12 9.21 -8.54
CA ARG A 43 5.27 10.06 -8.22
C ARG A 43 4.89 10.98 -7.07
N ARG A 44 5.88 11.60 -6.43
CA ARG A 44 5.63 12.69 -5.47
C ARG A 44 5.65 14.03 -6.22
N PRO A 45 4.69 14.95 -5.97
CA PRO A 45 3.51 14.79 -5.13
C PRO A 45 2.49 13.80 -5.73
N ILE A 46 1.75 13.10 -4.87
CA ILE A 46 0.77 12.09 -5.30
C ILE A 46 -0.46 12.79 -5.86
N THR A 47 -0.77 12.57 -7.14
CA THR A 47 -1.89 13.22 -7.85
C THR A 47 -2.99 12.25 -8.27
N ILE A 48 -2.92 10.98 -7.84
CA ILE A 48 -3.92 9.98 -8.21
C ILE A 48 -5.27 10.29 -7.57
N ASP A 49 -6.32 10.18 -8.37
CA ASP A 49 -7.70 10.23 -7.94
C ASP A 49 -8.09 8.92 -7.24
N LEU A 50 -8.04 8.93 -5.91
CA LEU A 50 -8.34 7.76 -5.10
C LEU A 50 -9.78 7.27 -5.27
N GLU A 51 -10.72 8.13 -5.66
CA GLU A 51 -12.12 7.72 -5.78
C GLU A 51 -12.38 6.83 -6.99
N LYS A 52 -11.55 6.94 -8.03
CA LYS A 52 -11.65 6.12 -9.24
C LYS A 52 -11.00 4.75 -9.13
N LEU A 53 -10.21 4.52 -8.08
CA LEU A 53 -9.56 3.23 -7.88
C LEU A 53 -10.56 2.18 -7.42
N ASN A 54 -10.42 0.96 -7.94
CA ASN A 54 -11.08 -0.20 -7.35
C ASN A 54 -10.41 -0.52 -6.00
N LYS A 55 -11.16 -0.33 -4.91
CA LYS A 55 -10.65 -0.45 -3.54
C LYS A 55 -11.07 -1.80 -2.96
N ILE A 56 -10.09 -2.62 -2.60
CA ILE A 56 -10.32 -3.90 -1.91
C ILE A 56 -10.09 -3.65 -0.41
N PRO A 57 -11.08 -3.87 0.47
CA PRO A 57 -10.89 -3.66 1.91
C PRO A 57 -9.84 -4.65 2.45
N ILE A 58 -8.96 -4.16 3.31
CA ILE A 58 -7.99 -4.98 4.03
C ILE A 58 -8.58 -5.26 5.41
N ASP A 59 -8.95 -6.52 5.64
CA ASP A 59 -9.36 -6.99 6.96
C ASP A 59 -8.12 -7.09 7.86
N THR A 60 -7.93 -6.08 8.71
CA THR A 60 -6.80 -6.01 9.65
C THR A 60 -6.93 -6.97 10.83
N ASP A 61 -8.13 -7.49 11.10
CA ASP A 61 -8.36 -8.46 12.18
C ASP A 61 -7.81 -9.85 11.82
N THR A 62 -7.70 -10.16 10.53
CA THR A 62 -7.15 -11.43 10.02
C THR A 62 -5.65 -11.39 9.74
N ILE A 63 -4.99 -10.23 9.90
CA ILE A 63 -3.54 -10.10 9.69
C ILE A 63 -2.81 -10.71 10.89
N TRP A 64 -2.44 -11.98 10.75
CA TRP A 64 -1.79 -12.78 11.79
C TRP A 64 -0.26 -12.78 11.66
N PRO A 65 0.49 -12.82 12.78
CA PRO A 65 0.04 -12.52 14.13
C PRO A 65 -0.06 -11.01 14.34
N ARG A 66 -1.03 -10.57 15.16
CA ARG A 66 -0.99 -9.22 15.74
C ARG A 66 0.40 -9.04 16.37
N TYR A 67 1.11 -7.99 15.96
CA TYR A 67 2.50 -7.76 16.37
C TYR A 67 2.58 -7.89 17.90
N SER A 68 3.30 -8.91 18.39
CA SER A 68 3.33 -9.19 19.82
C SER A 68 3.95 -7.99 20.53
N ALA A 69 3.25 -7.45 21.53
CA ALA A 69 3.76 -6.35 22.35
C ALA A 69 5.11 -6.67 22.99
N ARG A 70 5.46 -7.96 23.13
CA ARG A 70 6.78 -8.41 23.60
C ARG A 70 7.93 -8.00 22.67
N PHE A 71 7.67 -7.87 21.36
CA PHE A 71 8.66 -7.38 20.39
C PHE A 71 8.72 -5.84 20.30
N LEU A 72 7.80 -5.12 20.96
CA LEU A 72 7.83 -3.65 21.01
C LEU A 72 8.70 -3.12 22.16
N ARG A 73 9.03 -3.97 23.14
CA ARG A 73 9.86 -3.57 24.27
C ARG A 73 11.33 -3.66 23.86
N ALA A 74 12.04 -2.53 23.88
CA ALA A 74 13.50 -2.54 23.80
C ALA A 74 14.07 -3.43 24.93
N PRO A 75 15.19 -4.15 24.70
CA PRO A 75 15.84 -4.91 25.75
C PRO A 75 16.10 -4.02 26.97
N SER A 76 15.77 -4.52 28.16
CA SER A 76 16.19 -3.88 29.41
C SER A 76 17.73 -3.81 29.42
N PRO A 77 18.34 -2.68 29.81
CA PRO A 77 19.79 -2.59 30.04
C PRO A 77 20.30 -3.61 31.05
#